data_AF-A0A1G0MF49-F1
#
_entry.id   AF-A0A1G0MF49-F1
#
_cell.length_a   1.000
_cell.length_b   1.000
_cell.length_c   1.000
_cell.angle_alpha   90.00
_cell.angle_beta   90.00
_cell.angle_gamma   90.00
#
_symmetry.space_group_name_H-M   'P 1'
#
loop_
_entity.id
_entity.type
_entity.pdbx_description
1 polymer ?
#
loop_
_entity_poly.entity_id
_entity_poly.type
_entity_poly.pdbx_seq_one_letter_code
_entity_poly.pdbx_strand_id
1 'polypeptide(L)'
;MAKLGNENNTSNVFQPGDILKPGETLACSACHTDTGALRTAAQTFVQEFTINMSNGATVTYDVAGASTLCARCHSGRETGESIRLDTDTTGVRVFVDSHYQPAAGTLYSKAGYEFASPSWGSLGSHKLLGATSQGPCVTCHMPGKDHSFVAASCGACHNGPTALAVSAATMKANYDTALSNLKLALEAKDIHYGPVHPFFFTAPYVAGSPNTPVTNWGSAYGAGSWKDTMGAAFNYNMLWSEKGAYAHNYDYAMKLIEVSIDFLNDGTVDGP
;
A
#
# COMPACT_ATOMS: atom_id res chain seq x y z
N MET A 1 0.20 -24.33 -18.34
CA MET A 1 1.27 -24.44 -17.31
C MET A 1 1.77 -23.04 -17.03
N ALA A 2 1.41 -22.47 -15.87
CA ALA A 2 1.90 -21.16 -15.46
C ALA A 2 3.42 -21.26 -15.28
N LYS A 3 4.17 -20.51 -16.10
CA LYS A 3 5.61 -20.38 -15.93
C LYS A 3 5.83 -19.29 -14.91
N LEU A 4 6.27 -19.71 -13.72
CA LEU A 4 6.95 -18.82 -12.79
C LEU A 4 8.11 -18.16 -13.56
N GLY A 5 8.31 -16.86 -13.35
CA GLY A 5 9.52 -16.20 -13.79
C GLY A 5 10.72 -17.04 -13.39
N ASN A 6 11.71 -17.09 -14.29
CA ASN A 6 12.97 -17.80 -14.11
C ASN A 6 13.46 -17.70 -12.66
N GLU A 7 13.80 -18.84 -12.07
CA GLU A 7 14.19 -19.03 -10.66
C GLU A 7 15.45 -18.23 -10.28
N ASN A 8 16.17 -17.72 -11.29
CA ASN A 8 17.31 -16.81 -11.17
C ASN A 8 16.93 -15.32 -11.25
N ASN A 9 15.65 -14.98 -11.45
CA ASN A 9 15.18 -13.60 -11.57
C ASN A 9 14.78 -13.05 -10.20
N THR A 10 15.74 -12.41 -9.52
CA THR A 10 15.53 -11.68 -8.26
C THR A 10 14.93 -10.29 -8.46
N SER A 11 14.71 -9.84 -9.71
CA SER A 11 14.34 -8.45 -10.00
C SER A 11 12.85 -8.12 -9.77
N ASN A 12 12.00 -9.12 -9.50
CA ASN A 12 10.54 -8.96 -9.41
C ASN A 12 9.91 -8.24 -10.64
N VAL A 13 10.60 -8.15 -11.79
CA VAL A 13 10.08 -7.51 -13.00
C VAL A 13 9.39 -8.55 -13.89
N PHE A 14 8.09 -8.37 -14.11
CA PHE A 14 7.34 -9.04 -15.18
C PHE A 14 7.83 -8.51 -16.53
N GLN A 15 8.31 -9.38 -17.41
CA GLN A 15 8.87 -8.99 -18.70
C GLN A 15 7.75 -8.82 -19.75
N PRO A 16 7.94 -7.96 -20.77
CA PRO A 16 7.04 -7.88 -21.92
C PRO A 16 6.97 -9.23 -22.65
N GLY A 17 5.89 -9.98 -22.42
CA GLY A 17 5.72 -11.39 -22.83
C GLY A 17 5.07 -12.26 -21.75
N ASP A 18 5.09 -11.80 -20.49
CA ASP A 18 4.40 -12.42 -19.37
C ASP A 18 2.91 -12.09 -19.43
N ILE A 19 2.12 -12.96 -20.07
CA ILE A 19 0.66 -12.81 -20.14
C ILE A 19 0.07 -13.29 -18.81
N LEU A 20 -0.02 -12.41 -17.80
CA LEU A 20 -1.03 -12.60 -16.75
C LEU A 20 -2.38 -12.23 -17.36
N LYS A 21 -3.21 -13.24 -17.62
CA LYS A 21 -4.62 -12.98 -17.96
C LYS A 21 -5.33 -12.44 -16.71
N PRO A 22 -6.24 -11.46 -16.84
CA PRO A 22 -7.14 -11.11 -15.75
C PRO A 22 -7.83 -12.37 -15.20
N GLY A 23 -7.66 -12.65 -13.90
CA GLY A 23 -8.31 -13.78 -13.22
C GLY A 23 -7.46 -15.04 -12.95
N GLU A 24 -6.12 -14.98 -13.00
CA GLU A 24 -5.32 -16.13 -12.54
C GLU A 24 -5.33 -16.30 -11.01
N THR A 25 -5.87 -17.43 -10.56
CA THR A 25 -5.75 -17.95 -9.18
C THR A 25 -4.28 -18.28 -8.86
N LEU A 26 -3.82 -17.85 -7.68
CA LEU A 26 -2.49 -18.17 -7.13
C LEU A 26 -2.28 -19.69 -7.07
N ALA A 27 -1.29 -20.21 -7.80
CA ALA A 27 -0.94 -21.65 -7.77
C ALA A 27 -0.08 -21.98 -6.54
N CYS A 28 -0.10 -23.24 -6.07
CA CYS A 28 0.72 -23.69 -4.94
C CYS A 28 2.22 -23.39 -5.14
N SER A 29 2.67 -23.48 -6.39
CA SER A 29 4.04 -23.22 -6.80
C SER A 29 4.47 -21.75 -6.67
N ALA A 30 3.53 -20.83 -6.39
CA ALA A 30 3.86 -19.44 -6.07
C ALA A 30 4.48 -19.30 -4.68
N CYS A 31 4.10 -20.17 -3.74
CA CYS A 31 4.62 -20.16 -2.36
C CYS A 31 5.58 -21.31 -2.09
N HIS A 32 5.39 -22.45 -2.75
CA HIS A 32 6.15 -23.67 -2.47
C HIS A 32 7.08 -24.08 -3.62
N THR A 33 8.20 -24.72 -3.28
CA THR A 33 9.07 -25.44 -4.24
C THR A 33 8.56 -26.86 -4.51
N ASP A 34 7.81 -27.43 -3.57
CA ASP A 34 7.17 -28.75 -3.67
C ASP A 34 5.83 -28.76 -2.90
N THR A 35 5.40 -29.91 -2.36
CA THR A 35 4.16 -30.02 -1.56
C THR A 35 4.30 -29.56 -0.11
N GLY A 36 5.47 -29.10 0.34
CA GLY A 36 5.70 -28.67 1.71
C GLY A 36 6.73 -27.53 1.87
N ALA A 37 7.86 -27.57 1.19
CA ALA A 37 8.92 -26.56 1.29
C ALA A 37 8.53 -25.23 0.61
N LEU A 38 8.83 -24.11 1.28
CA LEU A 38 8.57 -22.76 0.76
C LEU A 38 9.70 -22.28 -0.18
N ARG A 39 9.36 -21.46 -1.20
CA ARG A 39 10.30 -20.92 -2.21
C ARG A 39 11.46 -20.12 -1.65
N THR A 40 11.29 -19.48 -0.49
CA THR A 40 12.36 -18.72 0.16
C THR A 40 12.95 -19.54 1.31
N ALA A 41 14.15 -20.08 1.06
CA ALA A 41 14.85 -21.07 1.88
C ALA A 41 15.44 -20.54 3.20
N ALA A 42 15.40 -19.23 3.49
CA ALA A 42 15.84 -18.70 4.79
C ALA A 42 14.63 -18.39 5.67
N GLN A 43 14.01 -19.42 6.24
CA GLN A 43 12.89 -19.30 7.18
C GLN A 43 13.29 -18.81 8.59
N THR A 44 14.56 -18.42 8.78
CA THR A 44 15.13 -18.11 10.09
C THR A 44 15.77 -16.72 10.17
N PHE A 45 15.79 -15.95 9.07
CA PHE A 45 16.45 -14.63 9.03
C PHE A 45 15.63 -13.59 8.26
N VAL A 46 15.98 -12.32 8.46
CA VAL A 46 15.50 -11.19 7.67
C VAL A 46 16.04 -11.32 6.26
N GLN A 47 15.16 -11.28 5.27
CA GLN A 47 15.51 -11.22 3.86
C GLN A 47 15.23 -9.82 3.32
N GLU A 48 16.27 -9.23 2.76
CA GLU A 48 16.17 -8.02 1.96
C GLU A 48 15.65 -8.39 0.56
N PHE A 49 14.69 -7.62 0.05
CA PHE A 49 14.36 -7.64 -1.38
C PHE A 49 13.95 -6.25 -1.86
N THR A 50 14.18 -5.99 -3.14
CA THR A 50 13.86 -4.71 -3.77
C THR A 50 12.73 -4.88 -4.78
N ILE A 51 11.81 -3.93 -4.79
CA ILE A 51 10.76 -3.81 -5.81
C ILE A 51 11.12 -2.64 -6.71
N ASN A 52 11.10 -2.91 -8.01
CA ASN A 52 11.28 -1.90 -9.05
C ASN A 52 9.92 -1.33 -9.44
N MET A 53 9.77 -0.03 -9.34
CA MET A 53 8.59 0.71 -9.76
C MET A 53 8.65 0.96 -11.28
N SER A 54 7.51 1.26 -11.93
CA SER A 54 7.48 1.48 -13.39
C SER A 54 8.30 2.69 -13.86
N ASN A 55 8.56 3.66 -12.97
CA ASN A 55 9.38 4.85 -13.27
C ASN A 55 10.88 4.66 -12.96
N GLY A 56 11.32 3.47 -12.58
CA GLY A 56 12.70 3.19 -12.19
C GLY A 56 13.06 3.50 -10.73
N ALA A 57 12.13 4.03 -9.93
CA ALA A 57 12.28 4.08 -8.48
C ALA A 57 12.40 2.68 -7.90
N THR A 58 13.07 2.57 -6.76
CA THR A 58 13.26 1.29 -6.06
C THR A 58 12.90 1.42 -4.60
N VAL A 59 12.22 0.40 -4.07
CA VAL A 59 11.88 0.30 -2.65
C VAL A 59 12.38 -1.03 -2.12
N THR A 60 13.26 -0.97 -1.15
CA THR A 60 13.83 -2.15 -0.48
C THR A 60 13.00 -2.50 0.76
N TYR A 61 12.81 -3.78 1.03
CA TYR A 61 12.08 -4.30 2.19
C TYR A 61 12.94 -5.31 2.94
N ASP A 62 12.92 -5.20 4.27
CA ASP A 62 13.59 -6.12 5.19
C ASP A 62 12.54 -6.93 5.92
N VAL A 63 12.29 -8.16 5.48
CA VAL A 63 11.17 -8.97 5.98
C VAL A 63 11.68 -10.26 6.60
N ALA A 64 11.23 -10.55 7.82
CA ALA A 64 11.61 -11.76 8.52
C ALA A 64 10.90 -13.00 7.96
N GLY A 65 11.66 -14.08 7.77
CA GLY A 65 11.14 -15.44 7.56
C GLY A 65 10.18 -15.58 6.38
N ALA A 66 9.19 -16.46 6.54
CA ALA A 66 8.22 -16.80 5.49
C ALA A 66 7.31 -15.63 5.08
N SER A 67 7.15 -14.60 5.92
CA SER A 67 6.40 -13.38 5.58
C SER A 67 6.97 -12.64 4.36
N THR A 68 8.24 -12.90 4.01
CA THR A 68 8.87 -12.40 2.78
C THR A 68 8.10 -12.81 1.53
N LEU A 69 7.49 -14.00 1.50
CA LEU A 69 6.68 -14.44 0.35
C LEU A 69 5.43 -13.57 0.16
N CYS A 70 4.77 -13.21 1.25
CA CYS A 70 3.59 -12.35 1.22
C CYS A 70 3.97 -10.95 0.74
N ALA A 71 5.06 -10.40 1.27
CA ALA A 71 5.51 -9.04 0.98
C ALA A 71 5.89 -8.83 -0.49
N ARG A 72 6.36 -9.86 -1.21
CA ARG A 72 6.68 -9.75 -2.65
C ARG A 72 5.51 -9.27 -3.51
N CYS A 73 4.28 -9.63 -3.14
CA CYS A 73 3.08 -9.20 -3.86
C CYS A 73 2.34 -8.09 -3.12
N HIS A 74 2.26 -8.17 -1.78
CA HIS A 74 1.50 -7.23 -0.95
C HIS A 74 2.28 -5.97 -0.57
N SER A 75 3.39 -5.67 -1.23
CA SER A 75 4.08 -4.38 -1.08
C SER A 75 3.59 -3.29 -2.03
N GLY A 76 2.69 -3.64 -2.96
CA GLY A 76 2.26 -2.76 -4.04
C GLY A 76 3.16 -2.88 -5.27
N ARG A 77 2.61 -2.60 -6.46
CA ARG A 77 3.41 -2.46 -7.69
C ARG A 77 3.98 -1.07 -7.86
N GLU A 78 3.30 -0.08 -7.29
CA GLU A 78 3.75 1.30 -7.20
C GLU A 78 3.66 1.76 -5.75
N THR A 79 4.49 2.74 -5.38
CA THR A 79 4.45 3.39 -4.07
C THR A 79 4.46 4.90 -4.28
N GLY A 80 4.37 5.68 -3.20
CA GLY A 80 4.54 7.13 -3.30
C GLY A 80 5.89 7.57 -3.90
N GLU A 81 6.92 6.72 -3.81
CA GLU A 81 8.21 6.94 -4.47
C GLU A 81 8.10 7.09 -5.98
N SER A 82 7.12 6.42 -6.59
CA SER A 82 6.82 6.51 -8.02
C SER A 82 6.39 7.92 -8.45
N ILE A 83 5.89 8.72 -7.50
CA ILE A 83 5.48 10.11 -7.72
C ILE A 83 6.59 11.05 -7.25
N ARG A 84 7.15 10.80 -6.06
CA ARG A 84 8.20 11.65 -5.46
C ARG A 84 9.43 11.77 -6.36
N LEU A 85 9.86 10.65 -6.94
CA LEU A 85 11.03 10.57 -7.82
C LEU A 85 10.71 10.80 -9.31
N ASP A 86 9.45 11.05 -9.67
CA ASP A 86 9.08 11.36 -11.05
C ASP A 86 9.80 12.64 -11.54
N THR A 87 10.31 12.63 -12.77
CA THR A 87 11.05 13.75 -13.35
C THR A 87 10.18 14.65 -14.24
N ASP A 88 8.89 14.34 -14.43
CA ASP A 88 7.98 15.20 -15.16
C ASP A 88 7.88 16.58 -14.49
N THR A 89 7.98 17.62 -15.32
CA THR A 89 7.90 19.02 -14.89
C THR A 89 6.54 19.63 -15.16
N THR A 90 5.70 18.93 -15.96
CA THR A 90 4.39 19.44 -16.37
C THR A 90 3.28 19.07 -15.39
N GLY A 91 3.38 17.89 -14.75
CA GLY A 91 2.32 17.33 -13.93
C GLY A 91 1.10 16.88 -14.73
N VAL A 92 1.24 16.74 -16.06
CA VAL A 92 0.17 16.33 -16.97
C VAL A 92 0.33 14.86 -17.34
N ARG A 93 -0.30 13.98 -16.57
CA ARG A 93 -0.20 12.54 -16.74
C ARG A 93 -1.35 11.78 -16.08
N VAL A 94 -1.51 10.52 -16.48
CA VAL A 94 -2.45 9.60 -15.85
C VAL A 94 -2.04 9.32 -14.40
N PHE A 95 -3.04 9.01 -13.57
CA PHE A 95 -2.84 8.66 -12.17
C PHE A 95 -1.92 7.43 -12.01
N VAL A 96 -1.04 7.47 -11.01
CA VAL A 96 -0.23 6.31 -10.58
C VAL A 96 -1.03 5.53 -9.56
N ASP A 97 -1.28 4.25 -9.82
CA ASP A 97 -1.98 3.37 -8.88
C ASP A 97 -1.01 2.40 -8.21
N SER A 98 -1.11 2.29 -6.88
CA SER A 98 -0.38 1.31 -6.06
C SER A 98 -0.60 -0.15 -6.49
N HIS A 99 -1.68 -0.42 -7.24
CA HIS A 99 -2.13 -1.74 -7.66
C HIS A 99 -2.62 -2.60 -6.47
N TYR A 100 -3.52 -2.01 -5.69
CA TYR A 100 -4.36 -2.55 -4.61
C TYR A 100 -3.67 -3.32 -3.46
N GLN A 101 -4.19 -3.13 -2.24
CA GLN A 101 -3.84 -3.89 -1.03
C GLN A 101 -2.34 -4.04 -0.73
N PRO A 102 -1.55 -2.94 -0.70
CA PRO A 102 -0.14 -2.99 -0.31
C PRO A 102 0.02 -3.12 1.22
N ALA A 103 -0.49 -4.21 1.80
CA ALA A 103 -0.46 -4.47 3.24
C ALA A 103 0.96 -4.51 3.82
N ALA A 104 1.91 -5.16 3.13
CA ALA A 104 3.31 -5.15 3.53
C ALA A 104 3.92 -3.74 3.38
N GLY A 105 3.60 -3.04 2.29
CA GLY A 105 4.01 -1.65 2.11
C GLY A 105 3.55 -0.76 3.26
N THR A 106 2.31 -0.91 3.71
CA THR A 106 1.75 -0.16 4.85
C THR A 106 2.39 -0.57 6.18
N LEU A 107 2.50 -1.88 6.45
CA LEU A 107 3.14 -2.43 7.65
C LEU A 107 4.58 -1.91 7.84
N TYR A 108 5.34 -1.80 6.75
CA TYR A 108 6.72 -1.33 6.78
C TYR A 108 6.89 0.17 6.57
N SER A 109 5.80 0.95 6.46
CA SER A 109 5.83 2.41 6.21
C SER A 109 6.52 2.78 4.89
N LYS A 110 6.17 2.09 3.80
CA LYS A 110 6.81 2.20 2.47
C LYS A 110 5.83 2.30 1.30
N ALA A 111 4.52 2.20 1.55
CA ALA A 111 3.52 2.22 0.48
C ALA A 111 3.16 3.64 0.00
N GLY A 112 2.97 4.57 0.93
CA GLY A 112 2.36 5.87 0.66
C GLY A 112 3.31 6.91 0.07
N TYR A 113 2.72 8.01 -0.38
CA TYR A 113 3.40 9.25 -0.70
C TYR A 113 3.75 10.01 0.58
N GLU A 114 5.05 10.04 0.85
CA GLU A 114 5.65 10.75 1.96
C GLU A 114 6.02 12.18 1.53
N PHE A 115 5.29 13.16 2.05
CA PHE A 115 5.60 14.58 1.88
C PHE A 115 6.96 14.91 2.53
N ALA A 116 7.64 15.95 2.02
CA ALA A 116 9.02 16.29 2.37
C ALA A 116 9.25 16.61 3.88
N SER A 117 8.19 16.92 4.59
CA SER A 117 8.07 17.04 6.05
C SER A 117 6.66 16.54 6.37
N PRO A 118 6.37 15.79 7.45
CA PRO A 118 7.17 15.42 8.63
C PRO A 118 8.01 14.13 8.53
N SER A 119 8.77 13.77 9.58
CA SER A 119 9.54 12.50 9.65
C SER A 119 8.65 11.26 9.67
N TRP A 120 8.85 10.33 8.74
CA TRP A 120 8.07 9.09 8.61
C TRP A 120 8.64 7.88 9.35
N GLY A 121 9.79 8.05 10.02
CA GLY A 121 10.55 6.95 10.63
C GLY A 121 9.88 6.28 11.83
N SER A 122 10.10 4.97 11.97
CA SER A 122 9.74 4.12 13.13
C SER A 122 8.26 3.90 13.43
N LEU A 123 7.35 4.20 12.52
CA LEU A 123 5.91 3.93 12.70
C LEU A 123 5.60 2.43 12.59
N GLY A 124 4.60 1.97 13.35
CA GLY A 124 4.12 0.60 13.36
C GLY A 124 4.95 -0.36 14.20
N SER A 125 4.30 -1.04 15.15
CA SER A 125 4.94 -1.98 16.07
C SER A 125 4.87 -3.43 15.61
N HIS A 126 3.85 -3.81 14.83
CA HIS A 126 3.63 -5.20 14.44
C HIS A 126 4.58 -5.71 13.35
N LYS A 127 5.34 -4.85 12.68
CA LYS A 127 6.36 -5.24 11.70
C LYS A 127 7.50 -6.09 12.28
N LEU A 128 7.68 -6.06 13.60
CA LEU A 128 8.71 -6.83 14.32
C LEU A 128 8.21 -8.19 14.83
N LEU A 129 6.92 -8.51 14.65
CA LEU A 129 6.38 -9.79 15.09
C LEU A 129 7.06 -10.94 14.35
N GLY A 130 7.44 -11.98 15.09
CA GLY A 130 8.12 -13.14 14.52
C GLY A 130 9.44 -12.80 13.81
N ALA A 131 10.12 -11.71 14.19
CA ALA A 131 11.39 -11.29 13.57
C ALA A 131 12.48 -12.37 13.61
N THR A 132 12.44 -13.25 14.62
CA THR A 132 13.34 -14.40 14.77
C THR A 132 12.70 -15.73 14.33
N SER A 133 11.57 -15.68 13.62
CA SER A 133 10.81 -16.85 13.16
C SER A 133 10.21 -16.62 11.76
N GLN A 134 8.89 -16.73 11.61
CA GLN A 134 8.18 -16.72 10.33
C GLN A 134 7.79 -15.30 9.86
N GLY A 135 8.10 -14.27 10.66
CA GLY A 135 7.77 -12.88 10.39
C GLY A 135 6.32 -12.48 10.68
N PRO A 136 5.99 -11.20 10.45
CA PRO A 136 4.77 -10.61 10.99
C PRO A 136 3.50 -11.08 10.28
N CYS A 137 3.55 -11.27 8.97
CA CYS A 137 2.39 -11.69 8.17
C CYS A 137 1.93 -13.09 8.57
N VAL A 138 2.87 -14.04 8.65
CA VAL A 138 2.56 -15.44 9.03
C VAL A 138 2.13 -15.53 10.49
N THR A 139 2.75 -14.73 11.38
CA THR A 139 2.39 -14.70 12.81
C THR A 139 0.91 -14.39 13.02
N CYS A 140 0.34 -13.44 12.26
CA CYS A 140 -1.08 -13.11 12.35
C CYS A 140 -1.94 -13.96 11.42
N HIS A 141 -1.64 -14.06 10.13
CA HIS A 141 -2.55 -14.64 9.14
C HIS A 141 -2.44 -16.15 8.97
N MET A 142 -1.39 -16.79 9.47
CA MET A 142 -1.21 -18.24 9.29
C MET A 142 -0.75 -18.96 10.58
N PRO A 143 -1.34 -18.68 11.76
CA PRO A 143 -0.90 -19.27 13.02
C PRO A 143 -1.05 -20.81 13.04
N GLY A 144 -2.01 -21.35 12.28
CA GLY A 144 -2.29 -22.79 12.17
C GLY A 144 -1.66 -23.48 10.95
N LYS A 145 -0.99 -22.75 10.04
CA LYS A 145 -0.44 -23.28 8.77
C LYS A 145 -1.47 -23.99 7.88
N ASP A 146 -2.74 -23.58 7.95
CA ASP A 146 -3.89 -24.23 7.31
C ASP A 146 -4.34 -23.57 5.99
N HIS A 147 -3.62 -22.54 5.54
CA HIS A 147 -3.96 -21.73 4.36
C HIS A 147 -5.32 -21.02 4.45
N SER A 148 -5.88 -20.85 5.65
CA SER A 148 -7.11 -20.05 5.83
C SER A 148 -6.87 -18.55 5.66
N PHE A 149 -5.62 -18.10 5.89
CA PHE A 149 -5.21 -16.69 5.91
C PHE A 149 -6.01 -15.81 6.89
N VAL A 150 -6.75 -16.43 7.81
CA VAL A 150 -7.54 -15.76 8.83
C VAL A 150 -6.58 -15.18 9.86
N ALA A 151 -6.71 -13.88 10.12
CA ALA A 151 -5.92 -13.20 11.13
C ALA A 151 -6.20 -13.77 12.53
N ALA A 152 -5.13 -14.00 13.29
CA ALA A 152 -5.16 -14.34 14.69
C ALA A 152 -5.89 -13.25 15.48
N SER A 153 -6.60 -13.65 16.54
CA SER A 153 -7.26 -12.68 17.40
C SER A 153 -6.22 -11.86 18.17
N CYS A 154 -6.52 -10.58 18.41
CA CYS A 154 -5.63 -9.69 19.15
C CYS A 154 -5.32 -10.21 20.57
N GLY A 155 -6.29 -10.94 21.16
CA GLY A 155 -6.17 -11.58 22.47
C GLY A 155 -5.17 -12.74 22.54
N ALA A 156 -4.62 -13.21 21.41
CA ALA A 156 -3.55 -14.21 21.41
C ALA A 156 -2.23 -13.69 22.00
N CYS A 157 -1.99 -12.38 21.94
CA CYS A 157 -0.74 -11.76 22.43
C CYS A 157 -0.94 -10.62 23.43
N HIS A 158 -2.14 -10.02 23.51
CA HIS A 158 -2.41 -8.89 24.40
C HIS A 158 -3.40 -9.26 25.50
N ASN A 159 -3.12 -8.80 26.73
CA ASN A 159 -3.95 -9.07 27.90
C ASN A 159 -5.26 -8.26 27.87
N GLY A 160 -6.40 -8.94 27.76
CA GLY A 160 -7.74 -8.34 27.81
C GLY A 160 -8.42 -8.23 26.44
N PRO A 161 -9.08 -9.30 25.95
CA PRO A 161 -9.65 -9.34 24.59
C PRO A 161 -10.71 -8.26 24.35
N THR A 162 -11.48 -7.88 25.38
CA THR A 162 -12.55 -6.87 25.27
C THR A 162 -11.99 -5.45 25.09
N ALA A 163 -11.00 -5.04 25.88
CA ALA A 163 -10.42 -3.70 25.78
C ALA A 163 -9.70 -3.49 24.43
N LEU A 164 -9.03 -4.55 23.93
CA LEU A 164 -8.31 -4.49 22.66
C LEU A 164 -9.23 -4.60 21.44
N ALA A 165 -10.31 -5.39 21.51
CA ALA A 165 -11.32 -5.41 20.46
C ALA A 165 -12.03 -4.05 20.35
N VAL A 166 -12.31 -3.41 21.49
CA VAL A 166 -12.82 -2.03 21.53
C VAL A 166 -11.82 -1.07 20.91
N SER A 167 -10.53 -1.12 21.26
CA SER A 167 -9.55 -0.23 20.64
C SER A 167 -9.35 -0.49 19.15
N ALA A 168 -9.38 -1.73 18.68
CA ALA A 168 -9.28 -2.05 17.25
C ALA A 168 -10.50 -1.55 16.46
N ALA A 169 -11.71 -1.70 17.01
CA ALA A 169 -12.92 -1.15 16.41
C ALA A 169 -12.89 0.39 16.39
N THR A 170 -12.42 1.03 17.48
CA THR A 170 -12.24 2.49 17.54
C THR A 170 -11.19 2.97 16.53
N MET A 171 -10.03 2.31 16.45
CA MET A 171 -8.99 2.64 15.45
C MET A 171 -9.55 2.52 14.04
N LYS A 172 -10.30 1.45 13.74
CA LYS A 172 -10.96 1.31 12.43
C LYS A 172 -11.95 2.44 12.16
N ALA A 173 -12.80 2.78 13.13
CA ALA A 173 -13.80 3.84 12.96
C ALA A 173 -13.12 5.20 12.71
N ASN A 174 -12.09 5.54 13.49
CA ASN A 174 -11.31 6.77 13.30
C ASN A 174 -10.63 6.80 11.93
N TYR A 175 -10.04 5.69 11.51
CA TYR A 175 -9.43 5.54 10.19
C TYR A 175 -10.46 5.76 9.06
N ASP A 176 -11.62 5.12 9.13
CA ASP A 176 -12.68 5.27 8.13
C ASP A 176 -13.16 6.74 8.05
N THR A 177 -13.32 7.40 9.20
CA THR A 177 -13.67 8.84 9.27
C THR A 177 -12.57 9.70 8.66
N ALA A 178 -11.31 9.48 9.02
CA ALA A 178 -10.19 10.25 8.49
C ALA A 178 -10.06 10.08 6.96
N LEU A 179 -10.22 8.86 6.46
CA LEU A 179 -10.19 8.59 5.02
C LEU A 179 -11.35 9.27 4.29
N SER A 180 -12.54 9.31 4.90
CA SER A 180 -13.68 10.09 4.38
C SER A 180 -13.36 11.59 4.33
N ASN A 181 -12.68 12.14 5.33
CA ASN A 181 -12.29 13.55 5.33
C ASN A 181 -11.27 13.86 4.23
N LEU A 182 -10.31 12.94 3.98
CA LEU A 182 -9.37 13.07 2.86
C LEU A 182 -10.09 13.06 1.50
N LYS A 183 -11.10 12.19 1.34
CA LYS A 183 -11.96 12.20 0.14
C LYS A 183 -12.59 13.57 -0.07
N LEU A 184 -13.18 14.15 0.98
CA LEU A 184 -13.83 15.47 0.91
C LEU A 184 -12.83 16.59 0.60
N ALA A 185 -11.61 16.52 1.17
CA ALA A 185 -10.54 17.48 0.88
C ALA A 185 -10.10 17.44 -0.59
N LEU A 186 -10.03 16.24 -1.19
CA LEU A 186 -9.77 16.07 -2.62
C LEU A 186 -10.92 16.63 -3.48
N GLU A 187 -12.17 16.36 -3.11
CA GLU A 187 -13.35 16.87 -3.81
C GLU A 187 -13.42 18.39 -3.78
N ALA A 188 -12.96 19.03 -2.70
CA ALA A 188 -12.85 20.50 -2.60
C ALA A 188 -11.81 21.11 -3.58
N LYS A 189 -11.03 20.28 -4.26
CA LYS A 189 -10.07 20.66 -5.32
C LYS A 189 -10.47 20.10 -6.69
N ASP A 190 -11.74 19.76 -6.88
CA ASP A 190 -12.30 19.13 -8.09
C ASP A 190 -11.65 17.79 -8.47
N ILE A 191 -11.12 17.06 -7.47
CA ILE A 191 -10.53 15.73 -7.64
C ILE A 191 -11.46 14.70 -7.01
N HIS A 192 -12.29 14.06 -7.84
CA HIS A 192 -13.34 13.15 -7.37
C HIS A 192 -12.93 11.69 -7.54
N TYR A 193 -12.97 10.94 -6.44
CA TYR A 193 -12.72 9.51 -6.48
C TYR A 193 -13.88 8.72 -7.12
N GLY A 194 -13.55 7.76 -7.98
CA GLY A 194 -14.44 6.72 -8.48
C GLY A 194 -13.78 5.33 -8.31
N PRO A 195 -14.54 4.28 -7.96
CA PRO A 195 -14.00 2.95 -7.66
C PRO A 195 -13.66 2.14 -8.94
N VAL A 196 -13.08 2.80 -9.93
CA VAL A 196 -12.78 2.26 -11.26
C VAL A 196 -11.64 3.08 -11.86
N HIS A 197 -10.64 2.39 -12.40
CA HIS A 197 -9.53 3.03 -13.11
C HIS A 197 -10.04 4.05 -14.16
N PRO A 198 -9.49 5.29 -14.20
CA PRO A 198 -8.26 5.75 -13.54
C PRO A 198 -8.44 6.37 -12.14
N PHE A 199 -9.56 6.07 -11.48
CA PHE A 199 -9.92 6.41 -10.09
C PHE A 199 -10.21 7.87 -9.79
N PHE A 200 -9.61 8.82 -10.48
CA PHE A 200 -9.83 10.24 -10.22
C PHE A 200 -10.38 10.96 -11.44
N PHE A 201 -11.44 11.72 -11.21
CA PHE A 201 -12.22 12.41 -12.26
C PHE A 201 -12.44 13.88 -11.88
N THR A 202 -12.61 14.73 -12.89
CA THR A 202 -12.83 16.18 -12.70
C THR A 202 -14.25 16.54 -12.24
N ALA A 203 -15.09 15.53 -12.01
CA ALA A 203 -16.46 15.64 -11.51
C ALA A 203 -16.85 14.30 -10.85
N PRO A 204 -17.90 14.25 -10.00
CA PRO A 204 -18.35 13.00 -9.40
C PRO A 204 -18.57 11.89 -10.43
N TYR A 205 -18.02 10.70 -10.16
CA TYR A 205 -18.09 9.58 -11.08
C TYR A 205 -19.53 9.08 -11.28
N VAL A 206 -19.93 8.90 -12.54
CA VAL A 206 -21.24 8.34 -12.92
C VAL A 206 -21.05 7.09 -13.77
N ALA A 207 -21.51 5.94 -13.26
CA ALA A 207 -21.42 4.66 -13.97
C ALA A 207 -22.17 4.71 -15.31
N GLY A 208 -21.55 4.19 -16.37
CA GLY A 208 -22.14 4.13 -17.71
C GLY A 208 -22.18 5.46 -18.47
N SER A 209 -21.67 6.55 -17.89
CA SER A 209 -21.55 7.86 -18.56
C SER A 209 -20.10 8.15 -18.99
N PRO A 210 -19.88 9.08 -19.94
CA PRO A 210 -18.57 9.64 -20.16
C PRO A 210 -18.08 10.35 -18.88
N ASN A 211 -16.91 9.96 -18.39
CA ASN A 211 -16.26 10.57 -17.23
C ASN A 211 -14.90 11.12 -17.66
N THR A 212 -14.57 12.34 -17.28
CA THR A 212 -13.28 12.97 -17.62
C THR A 212 -12.28 12.71 -16.50
N PRO A 213 -11.16 12.02 -16.78
CA PRO A 213 -10.16 11.74 -15.75
C PRO A 213 -9.35 12.99 -15.40
N VAL A 214 -8.88 13.06 -14.15
CA VAL A 214 -7.86 14.04 -13.76
C VAL A 214 -6.54 13.65 -14.43
N THR A 215 -5.98 14.56 -15.21
CA THR A 215 -4.66 14.40 -15.83
C THR A 215 -3.72 15.55 -15.53
N ASN A 216 -4.22 16.76 -15.26
CA ASN A 216 -3.42 17.90 -14.85
C ASN A 216 -3.43 18.02 -13.32
N TRP A 217 -2.39 17.48 -12.68
CA TRP A 217 -2.25 17.49 -11.22
C TRP A 217 -1.72 18.81 -10.66
N GLY A 218 -1.26 19.71 -11.53
CA GLY A 218 -0.92 21.08 -11.17
C GLY A 218 -2.11 22.04 -11.16
N SER A 219 -3.33 21.59 -11.42
CA SER A 219 -4.50 22.47 -11.52
C SER A 219 -4.84 23.18 -10.21
N ALA A 220 -4.68 22.51 -9.07
CA ALA A 220 -5.08 23.02 -7.75
C ALA A 220 -4.12 24.10 -7.22
N TYR A 221 -2.81 23.88 -7.35
CA TYR A 221 -1.78 24.69 -6.69
C TYR A 221 -0.62 25.11 -7.62
N GLY A 222 -0.74 24.83 -8.92
CA GLY A 222 0.30 25.07 -9.90
C GLY A 222 1.22 23.86 -10.13
N ALA A 223 2.01 23.92 -11.20
CA ALA A 223 2.90 22.84 -11.60
C ALA A 223 3.96 22.51 -10.54
N GLY A 224 4.37 23.47 -9.68
CA GLY A 224 5.34 23.20 -8.63
C GLY A 224 4.90 22.15 -7.60
N SER A 225 3.59 22.01 -7.39
CA SER A 225 3.00 21.15 -6.36
C SER A 225 2.28 19.93 -6.95
N TRP A 226 2.47 19.63 -8.24
CA TRP A 226 1.73 18.56 -8.90
C TRP A 226 1.93 17.19 -8.23
N LYS A 227 3.15 16.93 -7.73
CA LYS A 227 3.51 15.68 -7.03
C LYS A 227 2.75 15.53 -5.73
N ASP A 228 2.64 16.61 -4.96
CA ASP A 228 1.93 16.63 -3.68
C ASP A 228 0.42 16.45 -3.90
N THR A 229 -0.14 17.08 -4.94
CA THR A 229 -1.55 16.88 -5.34
C THR A 229 -1.84 15.44 -5.74
N MET A 230 -1.01 14.85 -6.62
CA MET A 230 -1.17 13.43 -6.98
C MET A 230 -0.88 12.51 -5.79
N GLY A 231 0.08 12.88 -4.94
CA GLY A 231 0.47 12.16 -3.74
C GLY A 231 -0.67 12.04 -2.72
N ALA A 232 -1.41 13.12 -2.49
CA ALA A 232 -2.61 13.10 -1.65
C ALA A 232 -3.69 12.15 -2.21
N ALA A 233 -3.95 12.21 -3.52
CA ALA A 233 -4.87 11.29 -4.19
C ALA A 233 -4.37 9.83 -4.15
N PHE A 234 -3.06 9.63 -4.30
CA PHE A 234 -2.41 8.32 -4.19
C PHE A 234 -2.62 7.72 -2.80
N ASN A 235 -2.37 8.50 -1.75
CA ASN A 235 -2.58 8.09 -0.36
C ASN A 235 -4.03 7.67 -0.14
N TYR A 236 -5.00 8.44 -0.62
CA TYR A 236 -6.42 8.06 -0.53
C TYR A 236 -6.70 6.72 -1.22
N ASN A 237 -6.34 6.57 -2.50
CA ASN A 237 -6.66 5.35 -3.26
C ASN A 237 -5.97 4.10 -2.70
N MET A 238 -4.71 4.26 -2.27
CA MET A 238 -3.93 3.21 -1.64
C MET A 238 -4.59 2.74 -0.33
N LEU A 239 -4.91 3.68 0.56
CA LEU A 239 -5.53 3.40 1.86
C LEU A 239 -6.97 2.88 1.74
N TRP A 240 -7.75 3.40 0.79
CA TRP A 240 -9.07 2.85 0.47
C TRP A 240 -9.00 1.38 0.03
N SER A 241 -7.95 1.02 -0.69
CA SER A 241 -7.70 -0.35 -1.12
C SER A 241 -7.12 -1.22 0.01
N GLU A 242 -6.34 -0.64 0.92
CA GLU A 242 -5.69 -1.32 2.06
C GLU A 242 -6.56 -1.26 3.32
N LYS A 243 -7.66 -2.02 3.31
CA LYS A 243 -8.65 -2.02 4.41
C LYS A 243 -8.07 -2.47 5.76
N GLY A 244 -6.91 -3.11 5.79
CA GLY A 244 -6.20 -3.53 6.99
C GLY A 244 -5.29 -2.46 7.59
N ALA A 245 -5.20 -1.27 7.00
CA ALA A 245 -4.20 -0.26 7.38
C ALA A 245 -4.27 0.13 8.85
N TYR A 246 -5.48 0.18 9.42
CA TYR A 246 -5.71 0.44 10.84
C TYR A 246 -5.10 -0.60 11.79
N ALA A 247 -4.83 -1.82 11.30
CA ALA A 247 -4.20 -2.90 12.06
C ALA A 247 -2.74 -3.13 11.66
N HIS A 248 -2.42 -2.97 10.37
CA HIS A 248 -1.05 -3.13 9.86
C HIS A 248 -0.14 -2.00 10.36
N ASN A 249 -0.60 -0.74 10.28
CA ASN A 249 0.16 0.42 10.74
C ASN A 249 -0.73 1.67 10.88
N TYR A 250 -1.49 1.73 11.98
CA TYR A 250 -2.44 2.83 12.23
C TYR A 250 -1.79 4.21 12.16
N ASP A 251 -0.66 4.39 12.84
CA ASP A 251 0.02 5.69 12.93
C ASP A 251 0.50 6.17 11.55
N TYR A 252 1.05 5.26 10.73
CA TYR A 252 1.45 5.59 9.36
C TYR A 252 0.26 5.97 8.49
N ALA A 253 -0.83 5.20 8.55
CA ALA A 253 -2.03 5.45 7.77
C ALA A 253 -2.69 6.79 8.13
N MET A 254 -2.84 7.06 9.43
CA MET A 254 -3.39 8.33 9.94
C MET A 254 -2.50 9.50 9.53
N LYS A 255 -1.18 9.37 9.67
CA LYS A 255 -0.24 10.42 9.29
C LYS A 255 -0.27 10.73 7.80
N LEU A 256 -0.36 9.73 6.92
CA LEU A 256 -0.54 9.95 5.49
C LEU A 256 -1.83 10.74 5.23
N ILE A 257 -2.92 10.40 5.90
CA ILE A 257 -4.20 11.09 5.77
C ILE A 257 -4.10 12.54 6.25
N GLU A 258 -3.59 12.76 7.45
CA GLU A 258 -3.47 14.07 8.09
C GLU A 258 -2.64 15.02 7.24
N VAL A 259 -1.44 14.59 6.82
CA VAL A 259 -0.54 15.43 6.00
C VAL A 259 -1.11 15.66 4.60
N SER A 260 -1.84 14.69 4.03
CA SER A 260 -2.52 14.90 2.75
C SER A 260 -3.63 15.94 2.86
N ILE A 261 -4.41 15.92 3.96
CA ILE A 261 -5.46 16.92 4.22
C ILE A 261 -4.84 18.29 4.45
N ASP A 262 -3.76 18.37 5.24
CA ASP A 262 -3.00 19.59 5.51
C ASP A 262 -2.60 20.29 4.19
N PHE A 263 -1.89 19.56 3.32
CA PHE A 263 -1.56 20.02 1.97
C PHE A 263 -2.79 20.42 1.15
N LEU A 264 -3.87 19.65 1.21
CA LEU A 264 -5.08 19.96 0.46
C LEU A 264 -5.84 21.17 1.02
N ASN A 265 -5.50 21.73 2.18
CA ASN A 265 -6.14 22.95 2.65
C ASN A 265 -5.68 24.16 1.82
N ASP A 266 -4.36 24.37 1.71
CA ASP A 266 -3.80 25.58 1.12
C ASP A 266 -2.60 25.38 0.18
N GLY A 267 -2.18 24.13 -0.05
CA GLY A 267 -1.05 23.78 -0.89
C GLY A 267 0.29 23.73 -0.15
N THR A 268 0.29 23.78 1.18
CA THR A 268 1.48 23.71 2.02
C THR A 268 1.36 22.65 3.12
N VAL A 269 2.49 22.15 3.62
CA VAL A 269 2.53 21.22 4.76
C VAL A 269 3.18 21.94 5.94
N ASP A 270 2.35 22.51 6.81
CA ASP A 270 2.76 23.29 7.97
C ASP A 270 2.11 22.83 9.29
N GLY A 271 1.30 21.77 9.22
CA GLY A 271 0.65 21.14 10.37
C GLY A 271 -0.76 21.68 10.62
N PRO A 272 -1.60 20.90 11.33
CA PRO A 272 -2.99 21.26 11.62
C PRO A 272 -3.15 22.49 12.52
#